data_AF-A0A6A3GT67-F1
#
_entry.id   AF-A0A6A3GT67-F1
#
_cell.length_a   1.000
_cell.length_b   1.000
_cell.length_c   1.000
_cell.angle_alpha   90.00
_cell.angle_beta   90.00
_cell.angle_gamma   90.00
#
_symmetry.space_group_name_H-M   'P 1'
#
loop_
_entity.id
_entity.type
_entity.pdbx_description
1 polymer ?
#
loop_
_entity_poly.entity_id
_entity_poly.type
_entity_poly.pdbx_seq_one_letter_code
_entity_poly.pdbx_strand_id
1 'polypeptide(L)' 'MMLIPQEVSLSTIMNVPAHHGLYTAATAPLVYAIFGSSTVLSVSSGSEVSLLVGTILEDIDDEDERVATGIMMAFL' A
#
# COMPACT_ATOMS: atom_id res chain seq x y z
N MET A 1 -11.06 -11.50 6.97
CA MET A 1 -11.67 -11.84 5.67
C MET A 1 -12.39 -10.61 5.11
N MET A 2 -11.66 -9.53 4.78
CA MET A 2 -12.17 -8.34 4.09
C MET A 2 -11.00 -7.55 3.46
N LEU A 3 -10.11 -8.24 2.71
CA LEU A 3 -8.91 -7.62 2.14
C LEU A 3 -9.27 -6.49 1.15
N ILE A 4 -10.21 -6.74 0.25
CA ILE A 4 -10.62 -5.77 -0.79
C ILE A 4 -11.14 -4.46 -0.20
N PRO A 5 -12.19 -4.44 0.66
CA PRO A 5 -12.67 -3.18 1.24
C PRO A 5 -11.66 -2.53 2.19
N GLN A 6 -10.82 -3.30 2.89
CA GLN A 6 -9.78 -2.77 3.76
C GLN A 6 -8.70 -2.00 2.97
N GLU A 7 -8.19 -2.60 1.89
CA GLU A 7 -7.14 -2.01 1.05
C GLU A 7 -7.64 -0.78 0.27
N VAL A 8 -8.93 -0.80 -0.13
CA VAL A 8 -9.59 0.40 -0.69
C VAL A 8 -9.69 1.52 0.35
N SER A 9 -10.06 1.19 1.59
CA SER A 9 -10.13 2.19 2.68
C SER A 9 -8.75 2.77 3.00
N LEU A 10 -7.70 1.93 3.04
CA LEU A 10 -6.33 2.34 3.34
C LEU A 10 -5.74 3.23 2.23
N SER A 11 -6.03 2.92 0.97
CA SER A 11 -5.63 3.76 -0.17
C SER A 11 -6.27 5.13 -0.15
N THR A 12 -7.55 5.17 0.25
CA THR A 12 -8.28 6.43 0.43
C THR A 12 -7.66 7.27 1.55
N ILE A 13 -7.18 6.64 2.63
CA ILE A 13 -6.47 7.33 3.72
C ILE A 13 -5.12 7.89 3.25
N MET A 14 -4.42 7.18 2.35
CA MET A 14 -3.18 7.65 1.72
C MET A 14 -3.38 8.75 0.66
N ASN A 15 -4.63 9.11 0.32
CA ASN A 15 -4.96 9.96 -0.82
C ASN A 15 -4.37 9.44 -2.16
N VAL A 16 -4.28 8.12 -2.31
CA VAL A 16 -3.82 7.45 -3.53
C VAL A 16 -5.01 6.75 -4.18
N PRO A 17 -5.10 6.68 -5.52
CA PRO A 17 -6.22 6.03 -6.19
C PRO A 17 -6.40 4.57 -5.73
N ALA A 18 -7.64 4.19 -5.40
CA ALA A 18 -7.96 2.89 -4.79
C ALA A 18 -7.54 1.67 -5.62
N HIS A 19 -7.39 1.82 -6.94
CA HIS A 19 -6.91 0.75 -7.81
C HIS A 19 -5.44 0.38 -7.53
N HIS A 20 -4.61 1.34 -7.12
CA HIS A 20 -3.23 1.07 -6.71
C HIS A 20 -3.16 0.27 -5.40
N GLY A 21 -4.09 0.50 -4.48
CA GLY A 21 -4.25 -0.34 -3.28
C GLY A 21 -4.47 -1.81 -3.59
N LEU A 22 -5.32 -2.09 -4.58
CA LEU A 22 -5.60 -3.46 -5.00
C LEU A 22 -4.37 -4.12 -5.66
N TYR A 23 -3.56 -3.35 -6.39
CA TYR A 23 -2.28 -3.86 -6.91
C TYR A 23 -1.32 -4.23 -5.79
N THR A 24 -1.20 -3.39 -4.76
CA THR A 24 -0.38 -3.67 -3.58
C THR A 24 -0.89 -4.89 -2.81
N ALA A 25 -2.21 -4.99 -2.63
CA ALA A 25 -2.87 -6.11 -1.96
C ALA A 25 -2.64 -7.47 -2.64
N ALA A 26 -2.46 -7.49 -3.97
CA ALA A 26 -2.13 -8.69 -4.72
C ALA A 26 -0.62 -8.96 -4.78
N THR A 27 0.18 -7.90 -4.93
CA THR A 27 1.63 -8.01 -5.14
C THR A 27 2.36 -8.37 -3.85
N ALA A 28 2.01 -7.76 -2.70
CA ALA A 28 2.70 -8.00 -1.43
C ALA A 28 2.63 -9.48 -0.96
N PRO A 29 1.46 -10.16 -1.00
CA PRO A 29 1.39 -11.59 -0.70
C PRO A 29 2.14 -12.45 -1.72
N LEU A 30 2.15 -12.07 -3.00
CA LEU A 30 2.84 -12.81 -4.06
C LEU A 30 4.36 -12.76 -3.88
N VAL A 31 4.90 -11.57 -3.61
CA VAL A 31 6.34 -11.38 -3.29
C VAL A 31 6.69 -12.15 -2.02
N TYR A 32 5.86 -12.06 -0.98
CA TYR A 32 6.08 -12.80 0.25
C TYR A 32 6.00 -14.32 0.06
N ALA A 33 5.14 -14.82 -0.83
CA ALA A 33 5.08 -16.26 -1.12
C ALA A 33 6.37 -16.80 -1.77
N ILE A 34 7.09 -15.95 -2.51
CA ILE A 34 8.34 -16.35 -3.21
C ILE A 34 9.56 -16.21 -2.29
N PHE A 35 9.63 -15.15 -1.48
CA PHE A 35 10.82 -14.82 -0.67
C PHE A 35 10.62 -15.02 0.84
N GLY A 36 9.40 -15.25 1.29
CA GLY A 36 9.04 -15.36 2.70
C GLY A 36 9.51 -16.67 3.31
N SER A 37 10.15 -16.56 4.48
CA SER A 37 10.61 -17.72 5.26
C SER A 37 9.53 -18.29 6.19
N SER A 38 8.50 -17.49 6.54
CA SER A 38 7.47 -17.87 7.51
C SER A 38 6.10 -18.06 6.86
N THR A 39 5.50 -19.25 6.99
CA THR A 39 4.18 -19.58 6.43
C THR A 39 2.99 -19.02 7.22
N VAL A 40 3.23 -18.51 8.43
CA VAL A 40 2.20 -18.03 9.36
C VAL A 40 2.01 -16.51 9.37
N LEU A 41 2.92 -15.75 8.73
CA LEU A 41 2.81 -14.30 8.67
C LEU A 41 2.06 -13.92 7.38
N SER A 42 0.96 -13.18 7.56
CA SER A 42 0.23 -12.57 6.45
C SER A 42 0.74 -11.15 6.25
N VAL A 43 1.24 -10.86 5.05
CA VAL A 43 1.67 -9.52 4.65
C VAL A 43 0.51 -8.82 3.95
N SER A 44 0.05 -7.71 4.52
CA SER A 44 -0.96 -6.81 3.93
C SER A 44 -0.65 -5.37 4.33
N SER A 45 -1.37 -4.40 3.74
CA SER A 45 -1.20 -3.01 4.14
C SER A 45 -1.69 -2.79 5.57
N GLY A 46 -0.85 -2.10 6.36
CA GLY A 46 -1.17 -1.70 7.74
C GLY A 46 -1.69 -0.27 7.79
N SER A 47 -2.65 0.01 8.68
CA SER A 47 -3.21 1.35 8.88
C SER A 47 -2.17 2.38 9.31
N GLU A 48 -1.17 1.98 10.10
CA GLU A 48 -0.08 2.86 10.55
C GLU A 48 0.79 3.31 9.38
N VAL A 49 1.17 2.38 8.51
CA VAL A 49 1.97 2.67 7.30
C VAL A 49 1.18 3.56 6.35
N SER A 50 -0.12 3.29 6.19
CA SER A 50 -0.98 4.09 5.32
C SER A 50 -1.17 5.52 5.81
N LEU A 51 -1.25 5.74 7.12
CA LEU A 51 -1.29 7.10 7.68
C LEU A 51 0.04 7.83 7.47
N LEU A 52 1.17 7.17 7.72
CA LEU A 52 2.49 7.78 7.54
C LEU A 52 2.74 8.16 6.07
N VAL A 53 2.45 7.26 5.13
CA VAL A 53 2.54 7.54 3.69
C VAL A 53 1.59 8.66 3.31
N GLY A 54 0.37 8.68 3.85
CA GLY A 54 -0.59 9.76 3.64
C GLY A 54 -0.06 11.13 4.05
N THR A 55 0.63 11.23 5.20
CA THR A 55 1.25 12.51 5.65
C THR A 55 2.42 12.96 4.79
N ILE A 56 3.19 12.03 4.21
CA ILE A 56 4.32 12.34 3.34
C ILE A 56 3.84 12.79 1.95
N LEU A 57 2.76 12.17 1.47
CA LEU A 57 2.13 12.50 0.19
C LEU A 57 1.15 13.68 0.28
N GLU A 58 1.03 14.34 1.43
CA GLU A 58 0.10 15.46 1.65
C GLU A 58 0.54 16.71 0.89
N ASP A 59 1.85 16.97 0.79
CA ASP A 59 2.43 18.15 0.12
C ASP A 59 2.52 18.01 -1.41
N ILE A 60 2.07 16.89 -2.00
CA ILE A 60 2.14 16.64 -3.45
C ILE A 60 0.74 16.72 -4.05
N ASP A 61 0.50 17.72 -4.91
CA ASP A 61 -0.80 17.94 -5.55
C ASP A 61 -1.02 17.06 -6.79
N ASP A 62 0.06 16.68 -7.49
CA ASP A 62 -0.01 15.92 -8.75
C ASP A 62 -0.21 14.41 -8.49
N GLU A 63 -1.26 13.82 -9.07
CA GLU A 63 -1.63 12.43 -8.83
C GLU A 63 -0.55 11.44 -9.29
N ASP A 64 0.11 11.70 -10.42
CA ASP A 64 1.16 10.83 -10.96
C ASP A 64 2.42 10.91 -10.08
N GLU A 65 2.79 12.12 -9.62
CA GLU A 65 3.91 12.33 -8.71
C GLU A 65 3.68 11.70 -7.33
N ARG A 66 2.44 11.72 -6.83
CA ARG A 66 2.05 11.03 -5.59
C ARG A 66 2.21 9.53 -5.69
N VAL A 67 1.74 8.93 -6.78
CA VAL A 67 1.86 7.48 -7.02
C VAL A 67 3.34 7.10 -7.15
N ALA A 68 4.12 7.86 -7.91
CA ALA A 68 5.56 7.62 -8.06
C ALA A 68 6.30 7.68 -6.72
N THR A 69 6.01 8.68 -5.90
CA THR A 69 6.60 8.84 -4.56
C THR A 69 6.17 7.72 -3.62
N GLY A 70 4.90 7.31 -3.67
CA GLY A 70 4.38 6.18 -2.90
C GLY A 70 5.06 4.86 -3.26
N ILE A 71 5.31 4.61 -4.55
CA ILE A 71 6.06 3.44 -5.03
C ILE A 71 7.52 3.50 -4.56
N MET A 72 8.17 4.67 -4.65
CA MET A 72 9.55 4.85 -4.18
C MET A 72 9.69 4.54 -2.68
N MET A 73 8.72 4.95 -1.85
CA MET A 73 8.69 4.65 -0.42
C MET A 73 8.54 3.15 -0.11
N ALA A 74 7.94 2.37 -1.01
CA ALA A 74 7.82 0.91 -0.81
C ALA A 74 9.16 0.17 -0.96
N PHE A 75 10.15 0.78 -1.61
CA PHE A 75 11.49 0.20 -1.83
C PHE A 75 12.58 0.80 -0.94
N LEU A 76 12.24 1.82 -0.14
CA LEU A 76 13.16 2.52 0.76
C LEU A 76 13.10 1.91 2.17
#